data_AF-A0A7Y7PRY1-F1
#
_entry.id   AF-A0A7Y7PRY1-F1
#
_cell.length_a   1.000
_cell.length_b   1.000
_cell.length_c   1.000
_cell.angle_alpha   90.00
_cell.angle_beta   90.00
_cell.angle_gamma   90.00
#
_symmetry.space_group_name_H-M   'P 1'
#
loop_
_entity.id
_entity.type
_entity.pdbx_description
1 polymer ?
#
loop_
_entity_poly.entity_id
_entity_poly.type
_entity_poly.pdbx_seq_one_letter_code
_entity_poly.pdbx_strand_id
1 'polypeptide(L)'
;MDTIGSRIAAFREARQLKQVDVFRATGIKQQTLSSVESGTEPKSGIVAALLAAYPDLSPDWLLTGSGPMLRDGRALSPTAAPPTSPASPARPAPLQTQPGQVDFVNKYITRLENDLAAAAERELYYQARLQELLGKPSGNLSYAAEPTEVHTMAAAPIGPRFDRCVLRAMYADVVAGQVTPLRQAV
;
A
#
# COMPACT_ATOMS: atom_id res chain seq x y z
N MET A 1 -9.94 28.53 -7.91
CA MET A 1 -10.11 27.08 -8.20
C MET A 1 -8.84 26.41 -7.74
N ASP A 2 -8.78 26.06 -6.45
CA ASP A 2 -7.45 25.95 -5.83
C ASP A 2 -7.08 24.48 -5.55
N THR A 3 -8.08 23.61 -5.36
CA THR A 3 -7.89 22.19 -5.03
C THR A 3 -8.10 21.26 -6.23
N ILE A 4 -7.44 20.09 -6.21
CA ILE A 4 -7.63 19.03 -7.21
C ILE A 4 -9.09 18.55 -7.22
N GLY A 5 -9.72 18.45 -6.04
CA GLY A 5 -11.13 18.07 -5.91
C GLY A 5 -12.10 19.02 -6.63
N SER A 6 -11.85 20.34 -6.53
CA SER A 6 -12.64 21.34 -7.26
C SER A 6 -12.49 21.18 -8.78
N ARG A 7 -11.30 20.82 -9.27
CA ARG A 7 -11.07 20.52 -10.70
C ARG A 7 -11.78 19.25 -11.15
N ILE A 8 -11.83 18.21 -10.32
CA ILE A 8 -12.59 16.98 -10.60
C ILE A 8 -14.09 17.28 -10.73
N ALA A 9 -14.64 18.09 -9.82
CA ALA A 9 -16.03 18.53 -9.87
C ALA A 9 -16.32 19.32 -11.17
N ALA A 10 -15.45 20.27 -11.53
CA ALA A 10 -15.57 21.06 -12.75
C ALA A 10 -15.55 20.20 -14.02
N PHE A 11 -14.66 19.21 -14.08
CA PHE A 11 -14.61 18.25 -15.18
C PHE A 11 -15.91 17.44 -15.29
N ARG A 12 -16.43 16.97 -14.16
CA ARG A 12 -17.68 16.21 -14.10
C ARG A 12 -18.86 17.04 -14.60
N GLU A 13 -18.94 18.31 -14.20
CA GLU A 13 -19.99 19.24 -14.63
C GLU A 13 -19.89 19.56 -16.13
N ALA A 14 -18.68 19.82 -16.64
CA ALA A 14 -18.45 20.08 -18.06
C ALA A 14 -18.85 18.89 -18.96
N ARG A 15 -18.72 17.66 -18.44
CA ARG A 15 -19.12 16.41 -19.10
C ARG A 15 -20.57 16.01 -18.83
N GLN A 16 -21.31 16.77 -18.02
CA GLN A 16 -22.65 16.42 -17.54
C GLN A 16 -22.75 15.02 -16.93
N LEU A 17 -21.68 14.58 -16.27
CA LEU A 17 -21.62 13.26 -15.64
C LEU A 17 -22.19 13.33 -14.22
N LYS A 18 -22.95 12.30 -13.82
CA LYS A 18 -23.32 12.13 -12.42
C LYS A 18 -22.18 11.42 -11.69
N GLN A 19 -22.07 11.61 -10.38
CA GLN A 19 -21.06 10.90 -9.57
C GLN A 19 -21.20 9.37 -9.68
N VAL A 20 -22.41 8.87 -9.94
CA VAL A 20 -22.69 7.45 -10.20
C VAL A 20 -22.04 6.97 -11.50
N ASP A 21 -21.99 7.82 -12.53
CA ASP A 21 -21.37 7.46 -13.82
C ASP A 21 -19.85 7.37 -13.68
N VAL A 22 -19.26 8.28 -12.89
CA VAL A 22 -17.84 8.22 -12.54
C VAL A 22 -17.52 6.96 -11.75
N PHE A 23 -18.37 6.57 -10.77
CA PHE A 23 -18.23 5.29 -10.06
C PHE A 23 -18.27 4.09 -11.01
N ARG A 24 -19.18 4.08 -11.98
CA ARG A 24 -19.29 2.99 -12.97
C ARG A 24 -18.05 2.90 -13.87
N ALA A 25 -17.46 4.03 -14.25
CA ALA A 25 -16.30 4.07 -15.14
C ALA A 25 -14.97 3.79 -14.41
N THR A 26 -14.83 4.24 -13.17
CA THR A 26 -13.54 4.22 -12.43
C THR A 26 -13.50 3.20 -11.28
N GLY A 27 -14.65 2.73 -10.81
CA GLY A 27 -14.78 1.93 -9.58
C GLY A 27 -14.66 2.73 -8.28
N ILE A 28 -14.50 4.05 -8.34
CA ILE A 28 -14.32 4.91 -7.17
C ILE A 28 -15.66 5.17 -6.48
N LYS A 29 -15.82 4.70 -5.23
CA LYS A 29 -17.08 4.85 -4.45
C LYS A 29 -17.54 6.31 -4.40
N GLN A 30 -18.85 6.52 -4.56
CA GLN A 30 -19.46 7.86 -4.58
C GLN A 30 -19.14 8.70 -3.33
N GLN A 31 -19.14 8.11 -2.13
CA GLN A 31 -18.79 8.82 -0.89
C GLN A 31 -17.35 9.36 -0.93
N THR A 32 -16.42 8.56 -1.47
CA THR A 32 -15.02 8.97 -1.62
C THR A 32 -14.91 10.11 -2.62
N LEU A 33 -15.61 10.05 -3.75
CA LEU A 33 -15.63 11.12 -4.74
C LEU A 33 -16.21 12.42 -4.15
N SER A 34 -17.32 12.34 -3.42
CA SER A 34 -17.94 13.50 -2.75
C SER A 34 -16.99 14.15 -1.73
N SER A 35 -16.29 13.35 -0.92
CA SER A 35 -15.30 13.83 0.06
C SER A 35 -14.11 14.51 -0.61
N VAL A 36 -13.65 14.01 -1.77
CA VAL A 36 -12.61 14.67 -2.56
C VAL A 36 -13.11 15.98 -3.15
N GLU A 37 -14.31 16.00 -3.75
CA GLU A 37 -14.93 17.21 -4.31
C GLU A 37 -15.13 18.30 -3.25
N SER A 38 -15.42 17.92 -1.99
CA SER A 38 -15.59 18.86 -0.88
C SER A 38 -14.29 19.41 -0.28
N GLY A 39 -13.12 19.03 -0.80
CA GLY A 39 -11.83 19.60 -0.41
C GLY A 39 -10.84 18.63 0.26
N THR A 40 -11.15 17.34 0.35
CA THR A 40 -10.17 16.33 0.81
C THR A 40 -9.15 16.06 -0.28
N GLU A 41 -7.87 15.92 0.08
CA GLU A 41 -6.83 15.57 -0.88
C GLU A 41 -7.07 14.18 -1.48
N PRO A 42 -7.08 14.04 -2.82
CA PRO A 42 -7.26 12.75 -3.46
C PRO A 42 -6.02 11.88 -3.29
N LYS A 43 -6.23 10.60 -3.00
CA LYS A 43 -5.17 9.58 -3.07
C LYS A 43 -4.68 9.45 -4.52
N SER A 44 -3.40 9.17 -4.70
CA SER A 44 -2.79 8.95 -6.02
C SER A 44 -3.56 7.93 -6.88
N GLY A 45 -4.09 6.86 -6.26
CA GLY A 45 -4.90 5.86 -6.96
C GLY A 45 -6.21 6.38 -7.56
N ILE A 46 -6.85 7.40 -6.93
CA ILE A 46 -8.08 8.02 -7.43
C ILE A 46 -7.76 8.81 -8.71
N VAL A 47 -6.68 9.58 -8.69
CA VAL A 47 -6.23 10.37 -9.84
C VAL A 47 -5.87 9.45 -11.00
N ALA A 48 -5.11 8.37 -10.73
CA ALA A 48 -4.74 7.39 -11.75
C ALA A 48 -5.97 6.69 -12.37
N ALA A 49 -6.93 6.27 -11.55
CA ALA A 49 -8.16 5.64 -12.03
C ALA A 49 -9.00 6.58 -12.89
N LEU A 50 -9.05 7.88 -12.55
CA LEU A 50 -9.76 8.88 -13.33
C LEU A 50 -9.10 9.10 -14.72
N LEU A 51 -7.77 9.23 -14.75
CA LEU A 51 -7.02 9.39 -16.00
C LEU A 51 -7.07 8.13 -16.89
N ALA A 52 -7.18 6.94 -16.28
CA ALA A 52 -7.35 5.70 -17.02
C ALA A 52 -8.75 5.57 -17.65
N ALA A 53 -9.79 6.00 -16.93
CA ALA A 53 -11.17 5.96 -17.42
C ALA A 53 -11.48 7.06 -18.44
N TYR A 54 -10.83 8.22 -18.32
CA TYR A 54 -11.04 9.39 -19.17
C TYR A 54 -9.72 9.81 -19.83
N PRO A 55 -9.31 9.16 -20.93
CA PRO A 55 -8.04 9.46 -21.61
C PRO A 55 -8.04 10.83 -22.32
N ASP A 56 -9.22 11.43 -22.47
CA ASP A 56 -9.45 12.78 -22.98
C ASP A 56 -9.28 13.87 -21.90
N LEU A 57 -9.13 13.51 -20.62
CA LEU A 57 -8.79 14.43 -19.55
C LEU A 57 -7.28 14.73 -19.54
N SER A 58 -6.93 16.02 -19.46
CA SER A 58 -5.54 16.45 -19.36
C SER A 58 -4.97 16.19 -17.94
N PRO A 59 -3.88 15.41 -17.80
CA PRO A 59 -3.22 15.20 -16.51
C PRO A 59 -2.63 16.48 -15.94
N ASP A 60 -2.03 17.31 -16.79
CA ASP A 60 -1.39 18.56 -16.39
C ASP A 60 -2.42 19.53 -15.81
N TRP A 61 -3.58 19.64 -16.45
CA TRP A 61 -4.67 20.47 -15.94
C TRP A 61 -5.22 19.95 -14.62
N LEU A 62 -5.42 18.63 -14.49
CA LEU A 62 -5.94 18.05 -13.25
C LEU A 62 -5.00 18.28 -12.06
N LEU A 63 -3.69 18.08 -12.27
CA LEU A 63 -2.69 18.17 -11.21
C LEU A 63 -2.30 19.61 -10.91
N THR A 64 -1.97 20.40 -11.93
CA THR A 64 -1.40 21.74 -11.77
C THR A 64 -2.42 22.87 -11.94
N GLY A 65 -3.59 22.59 -12.53
CA GLY A 65 -4.56 23.62 -12.91
C GLY A 65 -4.16 24.43 -14.14
N SER A 66 -3.04 24.11 -14.79
CA SER A 66 -2.54 24.82 -15.97
C SER A 66 -2.97 24.14 -17.27
N GLY A 67 -3.25 24.96 -18.29
CA GLY A 67 -3.58 24.49 -19.64
C GLY A 67 -5.05 24.13 -19.85
N PRO A 68 -5.38 23.47 -20.98
CA PRO A 68 -6.75 23.07 -21.30
C PRO A 68 -7.17 21.82 -20.51
N MET A 69 -8.43 21.81 -20.08
CA MET A 69 -9.03 20.68 -19.34
C MET A 69 -9.12 19.40 -20.18
N LEU A 70 -9.59 19.54 -21.41
CA LEU A 70 -9.73 18.44 -22.36
C LEU A 70 -8.53 18.40 -23.28
N ARG A 71 -8.14 17.19 -23.63
CA ARG A 71 -7.08 16.91 -24.57
C ARG A 71 -7.70 16.84 -25.97
N ASP A 72 -7.30 17.74 -26.84
CA ASP A 72 -7.84 17.83 -28.21
C ASP A 72 -7.31 16.70 -29.10
N GLY A 73 -7.71 15.45 -28.81
CA GLY A 73 -7.48 14.28 -29.67
C GLY A 73 -6.02 14.02 -30.07
N ARG A 74 -5.05 14.79 -29.54
CA ARG A 74 -3.63 14.56 -29.69
C ARG A 74 -3.40 13.34 -28.85
N ALA A 75 -3.52 12.20 -29.52
CA ALA A 75 -2.94 10.94 -29.15
C ALA A 75 -1.63 11.23 -28.40
N LEU A 76 -1.29 10.39 -27.44
CA LEU A 76 0.09 10.25 -27.03
C LEU A 76 0.88 9.91 -28.30
N SER A 77 1.23 10.92 -29.09
CA SER A 77 2.34 10.89 -29.99
C SER A 77 3.49 10.91 -28.99
N PRO A 78 4.16 9.77 -28.72
CA PRO A 78 5.47 9.87 -28.12
C PRO A 78 6.20 10.84 -29.04
N THR A 79 6.70 11.93 -28.46
CA THR A 79 7.27 13.05 -29.19
C THR A 79 8.09 12.50 -30.37
N ALA A 80 7.59 12.72 -31.58
CA ALA A 80 8.34 12.40 -32.77
C ALA A 80 9.53 13.37 -32.75
N ALA A 81 10.70 12.82 -32.40
CA ALA A 81 11.96 13.38 -32.80
C ALA A 81 11.91 13.74 -34.31
N PRO A 82 12.60 14.81 -34.75
CA PRO A 82 12.69 15.16 -36.17
C PRO A 82 13.16 13.94 -36.99
N PRO A 83 12.69 13.79 -38.24
CA PRO A 83 12.92 12.57 -39.01
C PRO A 83 14.35 12.52 -39.55
N THR A 84 15.23 11.77 -38.88
CA THR A 84 16.39 11.14 -39.52
C THR A 84 16.68 9.79 -38.87
N SER A 85 16.23 8.74 -39.53
CA SER A 85 16.80 7.37 -39.60
C SER A 85 16.99 6.51 -38.32
N PRO A 86 16.94 5.17 -38.47
CA PRO A 86 16.34 4.29 -37.48
C PRO A 86 17.37 3.68 -36.53
N ALA A 87 17.11 3.80 -35.23
CA ALA A 87 17.62 2.87 -34.24
C ALA A 87 16.54 2.69 -33.18
N SER A 88 15.99 1.48 -33.13
CA SER A 88 15.13 0.96 -32.07
C SER A 88 15.58 1.51 -30.70
N PRO A 89 14.68 2.01 -29.83
CA PRO A 89 15.12 2.40 -28.50
C PRO A 89 15.46 1.10 -27.78
N ALA A 90 16.77 0.82 -27.76
CA ALA A 90 17.35 -0.16 -26.89
C ALA A 90 16.80 0.10 -25.49
N ARG A 91 16.40 -0.99 -24.83
CA ARG A 91 16.22 -1.11 -23.38
C ARG A 91 17.02 -0.01 -22.66
N PRO A 92 16.44 0.77 -21.73
CA PRO A 92 17.19 1.82 -21.03
C PRO A 92 18.52 1.23 -20.60
N ALA A 93 19.62 1.84 -21.04
CA ALA A 93 20.95 1.38 -20.73
C ALA A 93 20.99 1.09 -19.22
N PRO A 94 21.51 -0.07 -18.78
CA PRO A 94 21.61 -0.34 -17.35
C PRO A 94 22.27 0.88 -16.73
N LEU A 95 21.59 1.45 -15.72
CA LEU A 95 22.10 2.57 -14.93
C LEU A 95 23.57 2.26 -14.67
N GLN A 96 24.48 3.04 -15.26
CA GLN A 96 25.91 2.82 -15.10
C GLN A 96 26.23 3.26 -13.67
N THR A 97 26.06 2.33 -12.73
CA THR A 97 26.47 2.50 -11.35
C THR A 97 27.97 2.72 -11.37
N GLN A 98 28.45 3.79 -10.74
CA GLN A 98 29.91 4.00 -10.68
C GLN A 98 30.54 2.79 -9.97
N PRO A 99 31.64 2.22 -10.50
CA PRO A 99 32.22 0.97 -9.98
C PRO A 99 32.42 0.97 -8.45
N GLY A 100 32.90 2.10 -7.89
CA GLY A 100 33.12 2.23 -6.45
C GLY A 100 31.85 2.28 -5.57
N GLN A 101 30.68 2.60 -6.14
CA GLN A 101 29.42 2.58 -5.39
C GLN A 101 28.94 1.13 -5.17
N VAL A 102 29.14 0.27 -6.17
CA VAL A 102 28.82 -1.16 -6.05
C VAL A 102 29.77 -1.83 -5.06
N ASP A 103 31.05 -1.45 -5.04
CA ASP A 103 32.04 -1.96 -4.09
C ASP A 103 31.69 -1.62 -2.64
N PHE A 104 31.22 -0.40 -2.37
CA PHE A 104 30.77 0.01 -1.04
C PHE A 104 29.57 -0.81 -0.57
N VAL A 105 28.57 -0.96 -1.44
CA VAL A 105 27.35 -1.72 -1.13
C VAL A 105 27.67 -3.19 -0.89
N ASN A 106 28.50 -3.80 -1.74
CA ASN A 106 28.92 -5.19 -1.58
C ASN A 106 29.68 -5.41 -0.27
N LYS A 107 30.60 -4.49 0.08
CA LYS A 107 31.31 -4.54 1.37
C LYS A 107 30.36 -4.45 2.56
N TYR A 108 29.32 -3.61 2.46
CA TYR A 108 28.31 -3.48 3.50
C TYR A 108 27.44 -4.74 3.62
N ILE A 109 27.03 -5.33 2.49
CA ILE A 109 26.29 -6.60 2.45
C ILE A 109 27.10 -7.70 3.14
N THR A 110 28.36 -7.90 2.76
CA THR A 110 29.20 -8.93 3.38
C THR A 110 29.38 -8.73 4.88
N ARG A 111 29.49 -7.48 5.34
CA ARG A 111 29.55 -7.19 6.78
C ARG A 111 28.25 -7.60 7.48
N LEU A 112 27.10 -7.23 6.93
CA LEU A 112 25.80 -7.59 7.50
C LEU A 112 25.60 -9.10 7.56
N GLU A 113 26.00 -9.83 6.52
CA GLU A 113 25.95 -11.29 6.48
C GLU A 113 26.81 -11.92 7.58
N ASN A 114 28.02 -11.40 7.79
CA ASN A 114 28.91 -11.85 8.87
C ASN A 114 28.34 -11.54 10.26
N ASP A 115 27.80 -10.34 10.46
CA ASP A 115 27.19 -9.93 11.73
C ASP A 115 25.94 -10.79 12.03
N LEU A 116 25.14 -11.11 11.00
CA LEU A 116 23.99 -12.01 11.10
C LEU A 116 24.42 -13.44 11.48
N ALA A 117 25.46 -13.97 10.84
CA ALA A 117 26.00 -15.30 11.15
C ALA A 117 26.52 -15.37 12.60
N ALA A 118 27.26 -14.36 13.05
CA ALA A 118 27.73 -14.28 14.43
C ALA A 118 26.58 -14.19 15.45
N ALA A 119 25.48 -13.52 15.10
CA ALA A 119 24.28 -13.48 15.94
C ALA A 119 23.60 -14.85 16.02
N ALA A 120 23.46 -15.56 14.89
CA ALA A 120 22.86 -16.89 14.83
C ALA A 120 23.67 -17.93 15.64
N GLU A 121 25.01 -17.88 15.56
CA GLU A 121 25.88 -18.74 16.39
C GLU A 121 25.67 -18.49 17.89
N ARG A 122 25.51 -17.23 18.29
CA ARG A 122 25.23 -16.87 19.68
C ARG A 122 23.85 -17.38 20.12
N GLU A 123 22.84 -17.27 19.26
CA GLU A 123 21.51 -17.81 19.55
C GLU A 123 21.55 -19.33 19.75
N LEU A 124 22.26 -20.06 18.89
CA LEU A 124 22.48 -21.50 19.05
C LEU A 124 23.19 -21.83 20.36
N TYR A 125 24.24 -21.07 20.71
CA TYR A 125 24.93 -21.23 21.98
C TYR A 125 23.98 -21.07 23.17
N TYR A 126 23.17 -20.01 23.18
CA TYR A 126 22.21 -19.78 24.26
C TYR A 126 21.11 -20.84 24.30
N GLN A 127 20.61 -21.27 23.15
CA GLN A 127 19.60 -22.34 23.07
C GLN A 127 20.14 -23.66 23.63
N ALA A 128 21.35 -24.06 23.23
CA ALA A 128 22.02 -25.25 23.75
C ALA A 128 22.26 -25.13 25.26
N ARG A 129 22.71 -23.96 25.73
CA ARG A 129 22.96 -23.71 27.16
C ARG A 129 21.68 -23.73 27.99
N LEU A 130 20.57 -23.20 27.46
CA LEU A 130 19.26 -23.28 28.10
C LEU A 130 18.77 -24.73 28.16
N GLN A 131 18.99 -25.51 27.11
CA GLN A 131 18.61 -26.93 27.08
C GLN A 131 19.37 -27.74 28.13
N GLU A 132 20.68 -27.48 28.29
CA GLU A 132 21.53 -28.08 29.33
C GLU A 132 21.04 -27.72 30.73
N LEU A 133 20.78 -26.43 30.99
CA LEU A 133 20.28 -25.95 32.29
C LEU A 133 18.89 -26.49 32.65
N LEU A 134 18.05 -26.72 31.64
CA LEU A 134 16.72 -27.29 31.81
C LEU A 134 16.74 -28.82 31.95
N GLY A 135 17.90 -29.48 31.87
CA GLY A 135 18.09 -30.90 32.20
C GLY A 135 17.28 -31.89 31.37
N LYS A 136 16.76 -31.50 30.19
CA LYS A 136 15.93 -32.36 29.34
C LYS A 136 16.81 -33.20 28.41
N PRO A 137 16.77 -34.55 28.45
CA PRO A 137 17.42 -35.34 27.42
C PRO A 137 16.79 -34.97 26.07
N SER A 138 17.65 -34.78 25.06
CA SER A 138 17.31 -34.44 23.69
C SER A 138 16.18 -35.32 23.17
N GLY A 139 14.96 -34.80 23.16
CA GLY A 139 13.82 -35.58 22.74
C GLY A 139 12.54 -34.80 22.47
N ASN A 140 12.36 -33.55 22.93
CA ASN A 140 11.07 -32.88 22.68
C ASN A 140 11.05 -31.35 22.79
N LEU A 141 12.00 -30.66 22.16
CA LEU A 141 11.83 -29.26 21.81
C LEU A 141 12.24 -29.05 20.36
N SER A 142 11.43 -29.61 19.45
CA SER A 142 11.32 -29.08 18.10
C SER A 142 10.70 -27.69 18.23
N TYR A 143 11.50 -26.63 18.12
CA TYR A 143 10.96 -25.39 17.59
C TYR A 143 10.79 -25.65 16.10
N ALA A 144 9.66 -26.25 15.74
CA ALA A 144 9.22 -26.23 14.37
C ALA A 144 9.07 -24.75 14.03
N ALA A 145 10.04 -24.22 13.28
CA ALA A 145 9.73 -23.13 12.39
C ALA A 145 8.63 -23.69 11.49
N GLU A 146 7.38 -23.44 11.85
CA GLU A 146 6.28 -23.70 10.96
C GLU A 146 6.65 -22.98 9.66
N PRO A 147 6.78 -23.68 8.51
CA PRO A 147 6.73 -22.96 7.26
C PRO A 147 5.42 -22.19 7.33
N THR A 148 5.50 -20.86 7.25
CA THR A 148 4.30 -20.04 7.16
C THR A 148 3.57 -20.51 5.91
N GLU A 149 2.63 -21.44 6.07
CA GLU A 149 1.74 -21.83 5.01
C GLU A 149 0.95 -20.57 4.70
N VAL A 150 1.32 -19.96 3.59
CA VAL A 150 0.63 -18.83 3.01
C VAL A 150 -0.76 -19.36 2.68
N HIS A 151 -1.70 -19.20 3.60
CA HIS A 151 -3.06 -19.63 3.41
C HIS A 151 -3.67 -18.71 2.35
N THR A 152 -3.52 -19.16 1.10
CA THR A 152 -4.09 -18.53 -0.08
C THR A 152 -5.58 -18.79 0.00
N MET A 153 -6.35 -17.86 0.57
CA MET A 153 -7.80 -17.91 0.44
C MET A 153 -8.17 -17.61 -1.00
N ALA A 154 -8.41 -18.69 -1.76
CA ALA A 154 -9.05 -18.65 -3.05
C ALA A 154 -10.50 -18.14 -2.93
N ALA A 155 -10.88 -17.24 -3.85
CA ALA A 155 -12.25 -16.78 -4.05
C ALA A 155 -13.16 -17.94 -4.52
N ALA A 156 -14.38 -18.14 -3.98
CA ALA A 156 -15.69 -17.62 -4.45
C ALA A 156 -16.79 -18.67 -4.08
N PRO A 157 -18.14 -18.51 -4.26
CA PRO A 157 -18.95 -17.36 -4.70
C PRO A 157 -20.21 -17.01 -3.82
N ILE A 158 -20.68 -15.77 -3.97
CA ILE A 158 -22.06 -15.21 -4.05
C ILE A 158 -23.27 -16.03 -3.51
N GLY A 159 -24.08 -15.42 -2.60
CA GLY A 159 -25.56 -15.55 -2.62
C GLY A 159 -26.31 -15.52 -1.25
N PRO A 160 -27.56 -14.97 -1.16
CA PRO A 160 -28.09 -14.31 0.06
C PRO A 160 -29.17 -15.08 0.83
N ARG A 161 -29.41 -14.74 2.12
CA ARG A 161 -30.75 -14.75 2.77
C ARG A 161 -30.74 -14.12 4.18
N PHE A 162 -31.71 -13.25 4.40
CA PHE A 162 -32.07 -12.58 5.66
C PHE A 162 -32.57 -13.57 6.73
N ASP A 163 -32.38 -13.29 8.03
CA ASP A 163 -33.52 -12.97 8.92
C ASP A 163 -33.13 -12.31 10.26
N ARG A 164 -34.05 -11.49 10.79
CA ARG A 164 -34.03 -10.84 12.11
C ARG A 164 -34.11 -11.87 13.24
N CYS A 165 -33.43 -11.62 14.39
CA CYS A 165 -34.06 -11.61 15.73
C CYS A 165 -33.07 -11.44 16.92
N VAL A 166 -33.38 -10.44 17.76
CA VAL A 166 -33.24 -10.37 19.23
C VAL A 166 -31.85 -10.45 19.88
N LEU A 167 -31.27 -9.28 20.22
CA LEU A 167 -30.39 -9.17 21.40
C LEU A 167 -31.19 -8.54 22.55
N ARG A 168 -31.64 -9.41 23.46
CA ARG A 168 -32.31 -9.04 24.72
C ARG A 168 -31.25 -8.74 25.78
N ALA A 169 -31.45 -7.64 26.49
CA ALA A 169 -30.67 -7.18 27.63
C ALA A 169 -30.56 -8.21 28.76
N MET A 170 -29.34 -8.45 29.25
CA MET A 170 -28.87 -8.70 30.64
C MET A 170 -27.33 -8.68 30.51
N TYR A 171 -26.53 -7.82 31.12
CA TYR A 171 -26.33 -7.64 32.56
C TYR A 171 -25.81 -6.23 32.83
N ALA A 172 -26.41 -5.56 33.82
CA ALA A 172 -25.79 -4.50 34.58
C ALA A 172 -24.99 -5.11 35.75
N ASP A 173 -23.99 -4.37 36.19
CA ASP A 173 -23.31 -4.40 37.49
C ASP A 173 -22.23 -5.46 37.79
N VAL A 174 -20.97 -5.10 37.51
CA VAL A 174 -19.79 -5.33 38.39
C VAL A 174 -18.86 -4.12 38.21
N VAL A 175 -19.08 -3.03 38.95
CA VAL A 175 -18.32 -2.61 40.15
C VAL A 175 -16.85 -2.24 39.90
N ALA A 176 -16.59 -0.93 39.95
CA ALA A 176 -15.41 -0.19 40.44
C ALA A 176 -14.02 -0.84 40.23
N GLY A 177 -13.07 -0.30 39.47
CA GLY A 177 -12.72 1.11 39.39
C GLY A 177 -12.08 1.59 40.70
N GLN A 178 -10.78 1.32 40.92
CA GLN A 178 -9.76 2.17 41.58
C GLN A 178 -8.41 1.42 41.66
N VAL A 179 -7.36 2.04 41.12
CA VAL A 179 -5.96 1.60 41.17
C VAL A 179 -5.29 2.39 42.31
N THR A 180 -4.72 1.71 43.30
CA THR A 180 -3.89 2.34 44.34
C THR A 180 -2.48 1.76 44.30
N PRO A 181 -1.41 2.58 44.18
CA PRO A 181 -0.04 2.07 44.19
C PRO A 181 0.45 1.77 45.61
N LEU A 182 1.12 0.63 45.80
CA LEU A 182 1.88 0.29 47.00
C LEU A 182 3.05 1.28 47.17
N ARG A 183 3.07 2.04 48.28
CA ARG A 183 4.22 2.83 48.71
C ARG A 183 5.00 2.07 49.78
N GLN A 184 6.30 1.94 49.57
CA GLN A 184 7.25 1.19 50.37
C GLN A 184 7.43 1.73 51.81
N ALA A 185 7.86 0.81 52.68
CA ALA A 185 8.21 0.99 54.08
C ALA A 185 9.44 1.90 54.30
N VAL A 186 9.41 2.64 55.42
CA VAL A 186 10.53 2.87 56.35
C VAL A 186 9.95 2.92 57.76
#